data_AF-A0A539CV34-F1
#
_entry.id   AF-A0A539CV34-F1
#
_cell.length_a   1.000
_cell.length_b   1.000
_cell.length_c   1.000
_cell.angle_alpha   90.00
_cell.angle_beta   90.00
_cell.angle_gamma   90.00
#
_symmetry.space_group_name_H-M   'P 1'
#
loop_
_entity.id
_entity.type
_entity.pdbx_description
1 polymer ?
#
loop_
_entity_poly.entity_id
_entity_poly.type
_entity_poly.pdbx_seq_one_letter_code
_entity_poly.pdbx_strand_id
1 'polypeptide(L)' 'MGKGLTFGELALIDGQTRAAHIVAESELACYGIAVDALRAFDQRHPAIYAKILMNVIQDPADKLRFANETVHALEGL' A
#
# COMPACT_ATOMS: atom_id res chain seq x y z
N MET A 1 -11.37 4.30 -2.73
CA MET A 1 -10.47 4.56 -1.57
C MET A 1 -10.71 6.00 -1.09
N GLY A 2 -10.48 6.30 0.19
CA GLY A 2 -10.81 7.61 0.78
C GLY A 2 -9.73 8.17 1.72
N LYS A 3 -10.04 9.28 2.39
CA LYS A 3 -9.12 9.99 3.30
C LYS A 3 -8.55 9.05 4.36
N GLY A 4 -7.22 9.08 4.54
CA GLY A 4 -6.51 8.31 5.56
C GLY A 4 -6.05 6.92 5.12
N LEU A 5 -6.44 6.48 3.92
CA LEU A 5 -5.94 5.22 3.34
C LEU A 5 -4.59 5.43 2.65
N THR A 6 -3.80 4.35 2.60
CA THR A 6 -2.49 4.31 1.92
C THR A 6 -2.58 3.38 0.71
N PHE A 7 -1.68 3.54 -0.26
CA PHE A 7 -1.53 2.62 -1.39
C PHE A 7 -0.08 2.61 -1.90
N GLY A 8 0.28 1.61 -2.70
CA GLY A 8 1.64 1.45 -3.23
C GLY A 8 2.59 0.70 -2.28
N GLU A 9 2.04 0.15 -1.20
CA GLU A 9 2.73 -0.63 -0.19
C GLU A 9 3.38 -1.90 -0.73
N LEU A 10 2.78 -2.52 -1.75
CA LEU A 10 3.30 -3.75 -2.34
C LEU A 10 4.68 -3.49 -2.95
N ALA A 11 4.83 -2.38 -3.69
CA ALA A 11 6.11 -1.96 -4.28
C ALA A 11 7.21 -1.72 -3.24
N LEU A 12 6.84 -1.28 -2.02
CA LEU A 12 7.78 -1.14 -0.91
C LEU A 12 8.24 -2.51 -0.38
N ILE A 13 7.33 -3.49 -0.32
CA ILE A 13 7.57 -4.82 0.26
C ILE A 13 8.26 -5.77 -0.73
N ASP A 14 7.75 -5.89 -1.95
CA ASP A 14 8.20 -6.86 -2.96
C ASP A 14 9.23 -6.30 -3.96
N GLY A 15 9.44 -4.97 -3.95
CA GLY A 15 10.38 -4.28 -4.85
C GLY A 15 9.92 -4.21 -6.31
N GLN A 16 8.68 -4.60 -6.62
CA GLN A 16 8.07 -4.48 -7.93
C GLN A 16 7.53 -3.06 -8.15
N THR A 17 7.08 -2.76 -9.38
CA THR A 17 6.68 -1.39 -9.75
C THR A 17 5.28 -1.02 -9.23
N ARG A 18 4.23 -1.56 -9.84
CA ARG A 18 2.83 -1.30 -9.48
C ARG A 18 2.02 -2.58 -9.61
N ALA A 19 1.27 -2.91 -8.57
CA ALA A 19 0.34 -4.02 -8.61
C ALA A 19 -0.96 -3.69 -9.36
N ALA A 20 -1.33 -2.40 -9.41
CA ALA A 20 -2.55 -1.92 -10.06
C ALA A 20 -2.39 -0.49 -10.57
N HIS A 21 -3.32 -0.06 -11.42
CA HIS A 21 -3.52 1.36 -11.75
C HIS A 21 -4.45 2.00 -10.72
N ILE A 22 -4.11 3.19 -10.26
CA ILE A 22 -4.95 4.00 -9.35
C ILE A 22 -5.26 5.31 -10.06
N VAL A 23 -6.54 5.65 -10.11
CA VAL A 23 -7.07 6.87 -10.73
C VAL A 23 -7.91 7.60 -9.68
N ALA A 24 -7.76 8.92 -9.61
CA ALA A 24 -8.58 9.74 -8.74
C ALA A 24 -9.98 9.93 -9.35
N GLU A 25 -11.03 9.61 -8.59
CA GLU A 25 -12.43 9.84 -8.98
C GLU A 25 -12.85 11.31 -8.77
N SER A 26 -12.14 12.02 -7.90
CA SER A 26 -12.38 13.43 -7.56
C SER A 26 -11.06 14.12 -7.21
N GLU A 27 -11.10 15.45 -7.06
CA GLU A 27 -9.94 16.23 -6.64
C GLU A 27 -9.49 15.85 -5.23
N LEU A 28 -8.22 15.48 -5.09
CA LEU A 28 -7.63 15.03 -3.82
C LEU A 28 -6.14 15.32 -3.77
N ALA A 29 -5.59 15.34 -2.55
CA ALA A 29 -4.16 15.43 -2.30
C ALA A 29 -3.62 14.10 -1.74
N CYS A 30 -2.50 13.63 -2.30
CA CYS A 30 -1.75 12.50 -1.78
C CYS A 30 -0.39 12.98 -1.27
N TYR A 31 0.05 12.42 -0.15
CA TYR A 31 1.41 12.58 0.35
C TYR A 31 2.23 11.34 -0.03
N GLY A 32 3.22 11.53 -0.89
CA GLY A 32 4.10 10.47 -1.36
C GLY A 32 5.41 10.43 -0.60
N ILE A 33 5.89 9.22 -0.30
CA ILE A 33 7.24 8.97 0.21
C ILE A 33 7.92 8.01 -0.76
N ALA A 34 9.09 8.38 -1.27
CA ALA A 34 9.86 7.51 -2.16
C ALA A 34 10.41 6.30 -1.39
N VAL A 35 10.36 5.11 -1.99
CA VAL A 35 10.88 3.87 -1.41
C VAL A 35 12.35 4.01 -1.02
N ASP A 36 13.18 4.59 -1.90
CA ASP A 36 14.61 4.78 -1.63
C ASP A 36 14.86 5.74 -0.45
N ALA A 37 14.01 6.77 -0.30
CA ALA A 37 14.10 7.67 0.85
C ALA A 37 13.76 6.95 2.16
N LEU A 38 12.77 6.05 2.14
CA LEU A 38 12.38 5.26 3.31
C LEU A 38 13.44 4.21 3.65
N ARG A 39 14.08 3.58 2.64
CA ARG A 39 15.23 2.68 2.84
C ARG A 39 16.46 3.41 3.38
N ALA A 40 16.74 4.62 2.90
CA ALA A 40 17.82 5.45 3.43
C ALA A 40 17.52 6.00 4.84
N PHE A 41 16.25 6.02 5.26
CA PHE A 41 15.82 6.40 6.60
C PHE A 41 16.06 5.28 7.62
N ASP A 42 15.90 4.01 7.21
CA ASP A 42 16.18 2.83 8.05
C ASP A 42 17.58 2.87 8.67
N GLN A 43 18.58 3.27 7.90
CA GLN A 43 19.98 3.39 8.37
C GLN A 43 20.16 4.31 9.57
N ARG A 44 19.27 5.30 9.74
CA ARG A 44 19.33 6.30 10.82
C ARG A 44 18.32 6.00 11.94
N HIS A 45 17.19 5.38 11.61
CA HIS A 45 16.06 5.22 12.52
C HIS A 45 15.35 3.86 12.34
N PRO A 46 16.03 2.74 12.62
CA PRO A 46 15.50 1.40 12.31
C PRO A 46 14.23 1.05 13.08
N ALA A 47 14.11 1.49 14.34
CA ALA A 47 12.90 1.27 15.13
C ALA A 47 11.66 2.01 14.57
N ILE A 48 11.85 3.20 14.02
CA ILE A 48 10.76 3.96 13.39
C ILE A 48 10.41 3.34 12.05
N TYR A 49 11.42 2.95 11.26
CA TYR A 49 11.22 2.24 10.00
C TYR A 49 10.40 0.96 10.18
N ALA A 50 10.77 0.12 11.15
CA ALA A 50 10.01 -1.10 11.48
C ALA A 50 8.55 -0.79 11.85
N LYS A 51 8.30 0.28 12.61
CA LYS A 51 6.93 0.70 12.98
C LYS A 51 6.12 1.18 11.78
N ILE A 52 6.74 1.90 10.84
CA ILE A 52 6.11 2.31 9.58
C ILE A 52 5.72 1.07 8.77
N LEU A 53 6.66 0.13 8.58
CA LEU A 53 6.39 -1.11 7.86
C LEU A 53 5.22 -1.88 8.48
N MET A 54 5.22 -2.08 9.80
CA MET A 54 4.14 -2.79 10.50
C MET A 54 2.76 -2.16 10.32
N ASN A 55 2.69 -0.83 10.23
CA ASN A 55 1.43 -0.14 9.95
C ASN A 55 0.99 -0.28 8.49
N VAL A 56 1.95 -0.36 7.56
CA VAL A 56 1.69 -0.43 6.12
C VAL A 56 1.32 -1.85 5.67
N ILE A 57 1.85 -2.90 6.31
CA ILE A 57 1.63 -4.32 5.94
C ILE A 57 0.20 -4.82 6.27
N GLN A 58 -0.54 -4.13 7.15
CA GLN A 58 -1.91 -4.53 7.50
C GLN A 58 -2.92 -4.25 6.36
N ASP A 59 -2.73 -3.16 5.63
CA ASP A 59 -3.61 -2.66 4.56
C ASP A 59 -3.70 -3.57 3.30
N PRO A 60 -2.61 -4.17 2.78
CA PRO A 60 -2.68 -5.03 1.59
C PRO A 60 -3.38 -6.36 1.86
N ALA A 61 -3.36 -6.87 3.10
CA ALA A 61 -4.10 -8.08 3.47
C ALA A 61 -5.62 -7.85 3.42
N ASP A 62 -6.08 -6.66 3.80
CA ASP A 62 -7.48 -6.26 3.70
C ASP A 62 -7.89 -6.09 2.24
N LYS A 63 -7.06 -5.45 1.42
CA LYS A 63 -7.31 -5.26 -0.01
C LYS A 63 -7.32 -6.57 -0.80
N LEU A 64 -6.43 -7.52 -0.48
CA LEU A 64 -6.42 -8.85 -1.09
C LEU A 64 -7.70 -9.63 -0.76
N ARG A 65 -8.15 -9.58 0.50
CA ARG A 65 -9.42 -10.22 0.91
C ARG A 65 -10.60 -9.64 0.14
N PHE A 66 -10.69 -8.32 0.03
CA PHE A 66 -11.73 -7.66 -0.75
C PHE A 66 -11.69 -8.02 -2.25
N ALA A 67 -10.48 -8.05 -2.85
CA ALA A 67 -10.31 -8.44 -4.24
C ALA A 67 -10.73 -9.89 -4.48
N ASN A 68 -10.35 -10.82 -3.58
CA ASN A 68 -10.75 -12.22 -3.66
C ASN A 68 -12.26 -12.40 -3.52
N GLU A 69 -12.90 -11.71 -2.56
CA GLU A 69 -14.35 -11.73 -2.38
C GLU A 69 -15.09 -11.24 -3.63
N THR A 70 -14.58 -10.18 -4.26
CA THR A 70 -15.16 -9.64 -5.50
C THR A 70 -15.01 -10.61 -6.67
N VAL A 71 -13.85 -11.26 -6.82
CA VAL A 71 -13.63 -12.27 -7.86
C VAL A 71 -14.56 -13.47 -7.65
N HIS A 72 -14.66 -14.00 -6.44
CA HIS A 72 -15.57 -15.11 -6.13
C HIS A 72 -17.05 -14.76 -6.40
N ALA A 73 -17.48 -13.55 -6.03
CA ALA A 73 -18.84 -13.08 -6.29
C ALA A 73 -19.14 -12.97 -7.80
N LEU A 74 -18.15 -12.68 -8.64
CA LEU A 74 -18.28 -12.62 -10.09
C LEU A 74 -18.18 -14.00 -10.76
N GLU A 75 -17.43 -14.94 -10.18
CA GLU A 75 -17.28 -16.31 -10.66
C GLU A 75 -18.41 -17.26 -10.19
N GLY A 76 -19.26 -16.82 -9.25
CA GLY A 76 -20.39 -17.61 -8.75
C GLY A 76 -20.01 -18.81 -7.88
N LEU A 77 -18.82 -18.76 -7.26
CA LEU A 77 -18.30 -19.75 -6.30
C LEU A 77 -18.58 -19.33 -4.86
#